data_AF-A0A0A2VIU9-F1
#
_entry.id   AF-A0A0A2VIU9-F1
#
_cell.length_a   1.000
_cell.length_b   1.000
_cell.length_c   1.000
_cell.angle_alpha   90.00
_cell.angle_beta   90.00
_cell.angle_gamma   90.00
#
_symmetry.space_group_name_H-M   'P 1'
#
loop_
_entity.id
_entity.type
_entity.pdbx_description
1 polymer ?
#
loop_
_entity_poly.entity_id
_entity_poly.type
_entity_poly.pdbx_seq_one_letter_code
_entity_poly.pdbx_strand_id
1 'polypeptide(L)'
;MPQMTTWTFGVEIEAVVRPHTPRPPLDAALYYKKLAAALVKRGLKAEADDLLSGDRRRPASYEKWWITRDGSLGTYSDAIALEAVSPIFEVRRNWDADIDTFWAAMRAVFHMPDRNTRCGSHVHIAPGRGKHFRLDTLKKMAFGIVVFEPLVLQMLPEYRADNPYCQPNTRNSERLSACRGNKAQIAELISTASTCIALRGIMQKDRYVIWNFDNTLPNKSGTIEFRGGRMLRGEIRTKRWITFAICFLRAVVEINDILRSGHGLPSWTPQALYDKVKEEARKLSLDRHLPASYLVLNESSSPRSP
;
A
#
# COMPACT_ATOMS: atom_id res chain seq x y z
N MET A 1 -8.52 -29.96 -5.55
CA MET A 1 -8.92 -28.54 -5.39
C MET A 1 -7.67 -27.69 -5.45
N PRO A 2 -7.57 -26.67 -6.31
CA PRO A 2 -6.38 -25.82 -6.35
C PRO A 2 -6.25 -25.08 -5.01
N GLN A 3 -5.06 -25.16 -4.43
CA GLN A 3 -4.73 -24.66 -3.09
C GLN A 3 -5.20 -23.20 -2.93
N MET A 4 -6.13 -22.97 -2.01
CA MET A 4 -6.67 -21.64 -1.74
C MET A 4 -5.52 -20.71 -1.36
N THR A 5 -5.30 -19.65 -2.15
CA THR A 5 -4.25 -18.66 -1.87
C THR A 5 -4.65 -17.83 -0.66
N THR A 6 -4.01 -18.07 0.49
CA THR A 6 -4.24 -17.38 1.77
C THR A 6 -3.44 -16.10 1.87
N TRP A 7 -3.55 -15.19 0.89
CA TRP A 7 -2.84 -13.93 0.98
C TRP A 7 -3.35 -13.12 2.19
N THR A 8 -2.41 -12.45 2.83
CA THR A 8 -2.68 -11.54 3.95
C THR A 8 -2.15 -10.17 3.64
N PHE A 9 -2.72 -9.15 4.29
CA PHE A 9 -2.23 -7.80 4.14
C PHE A 9 -2.37 -6.97 5.41
N GLY A 10 -1.61 -5.89 5.49
CA GLY A 10 -1.81 -4.79 6.44
C GLY A 10 -1.86 -3.46 5.70
N VAL A 11 -2.48 -2.45 6.29
CA VAL A 11 -2.54 -1.09 5.74
C VAL A 11 -2.02 -0.08 6.76
N GLU A 12 -1.22 0.86 6.28
CA GLU A 12 -0.81 2.05 7.03
C GLU A 12 -1.56 3.25 6.44
N ILE A 13 -2.23 4.02 7.30
CA ILE A 13 -3.03 5.19 6.93
C ILE A 13 -2.40 6.42 7.58
N GLU A 14 -1.81 7.28 6.75
CA GLU A 14 -1.28 8.56 7.19
C GLU A 14 -2.36 9.64 7.08
N ALA A 15 -2.53 10.44 8.13
CA ALA A 15 -3.55 11.49 8.16
C ALA A 15 -3.09 12.72 8.95
N VAL A 16 -3.50 13.90 8.47
CA VAL A 16 -3.52 15.13 9.27
C VAL A 16 -4.98 15.47 9.53
N VAL A 17 -5.34 15.55 10.80
CA VAL A 17 -6.74 15.62 11.25
C VAL A 17 -6.94 16.68 12.34
N ARG A 18 -8.11 17.34 12.33
CA ARG A 18 -8.51 18.28 13.38
C ARG A 18 -9.50 17.62 14.34
N PRO A 19 -9.29 17.67 15.67
CA PRO A 19 -10.25 17.14 16.62
C PRO A 19 -11.56 17.92 16.62
N HIS A 20 -12.69 17.25 16.87
CA HIS A 20 -13.98 17.93 17.07
C HIS A 20 -14.02 18.75 18.36
N THR A 21 -13.32 18.29 19.39
CA THR A 21 -13.23 18.96 20.69
C THR A 21 -11.76 19.20 21.00
N PRO A 22 -11.16 20.27 20.44
CA PRO A 22 -9.77 20.59 20.67
C PRO A 22 -9.51 20.92 22.15
N ARG A 23 -8.30 20.60 22.61
CA ARG A 23 -7.81 20.86 23.97
C ARG A 23 -6.40 21.43 23.82
N PRO A 24 -6.25 22.76 23.80
CA PRO A 24 -4.93 23.39 23.68
C PRO A 24 -4.10 23.22 24.97
N PRO A 25 -2.77 23.03 24.87
CA PRO A 25 -2.04 22.74 23.63
C PRO A 25 -2.44 21.35 23.09
N LEU A 26 -2.51 21.22 21.75
CA LEU A 26 -2.89 19.95 21.13
C LEU A 26 -1.82 18.88 21.40
N ASP A 27 -2.16 17.91 22.25
CA ASP A 27 -1.32 16.76 22.57
C ASP A 27 -1.68 15.55 21.69
N ALA A 28 -0.76 15.15 20.80
CA ALA A 28 -0.93 13.99 19.94
C ALA A 28 -1.18 12.69 20.73
N ALA A 29 -0.49 12.48 21.86
CA ALA A 29 -0.64 11.25 22.66
C ALA A 29 -2.08 11.12 23.18
N LEU A 30 -2.67 12.22 23.65
CA LEU A 30 -4.07 12.27 24.06
C LEU A 30 -5.01 11.88 22.91
N TYR A 31 -4.81 12.43 21.71
CA TYR A 31 -5.71 12.16 20.58
C TYR A 31 -5.52 10.76 19.98
N TYR A 32 -4.31 10.20 20.02
CA TYR A 32 -4.08 8.82 19.66
C TYR A 32 -4.83 7.88 20.60
N LYS A 33 -4.75 8.12 21.92
CA LYS A 33 -5.50 7.36 22.94
C LYS A 33 -7.02 7.50 22.75
N LYS A 34 -7.52 8.68 22.40
CA LYS A 34 -8.94 8.89 22.08
C LYS A 34 -9.38 8.07 20.87
N LEU A 35 -8.58 8.03 19.80
CA LEU A 35 -8.88 7.21 18.62
C LEU A 35 -8.85 5.72 18.95
N ALA A 36 -7.82 5.25 19.66
CA ALA A 36 -7.74 3.87 20.10
C ALA A 36 -8.95 3.47 20.97
N ALA A 37 -9.33 4.32 21.94
CA ALA A 37 -10.53 4.09 22.75
C ALA A 37 -11.83 4.08 21.92
N ALA A 38 -11.92 4.93 20.89
CA ALA A 38 -13.06 4.96 19.98
C ALA A 38 -13.17 3.70 19.11
N LEU A 39 -12.03 3.09 18.75
CA LEU A 39 -11.97 1.78 18.07
C LEU A 39 -12.38 0.65 19.01
N VAL A 40 -11.85 0.63 20.23
CA VAL A 40 -12.20 -0.36 21.28
C VAL A 40 -13.68 -0.34 21.61
N LYS A 41 -14.27 0.85 21.78
CA LYS A 41 -15.71 1.02 22.00
C LYS A 41 -16.57 0.42 20.87
N ARG A 42 -16.01 0.29 19.67
CA ARG A 42 -16.67 -0.28 18.49
C ARG A 42 -16.29 -1.74 18.23
N GLY A 43 -15.68 -2.41 19.20
CA GLY A 43 -15.38 -3.85 19.12
C GLY A 43 -14.07 -4.20 18.41
N LEU A 44 -13.25 -3.23 18.02
CA LEU A 44 -11.92 -3.51 17.46
C LEU A 44 -10.85 -3.54 18.56
N LYS A 45 -9.78 -4.31 18.35
CA LYS A 45 -8.57 -4.20 19.17
C LYS A 45 -7.77 -3.00 18.67
N ALA A 46 -7.42 -2.09 19.56
CA ALA A 46 -6.59 -0.93 19.23
C ALA A 46 -5.75 -0.46 20.42
N GLU A 47 -4.57 0.04 20.14
CA GLU A 47 -3.71 0.71 21.10
C GLU A 47 -3.08 1.96 20.48
N ALA A 48 -2.69 2.88 21.35
CA ALA A 48 -2.01 4.11 20.98
C ALA A 48 -0.58 4.07 21.49
N ASP A 49 0.33 4.62 20.69
CA ASP A 49 1.71 4.86 21.09
C ASP A 49 1.75 5.79 22.31
N ASP A 50 2.58 5.45 23.30
CA ASP A 50 2.68 6.24 24.52
C ASP A 50 3.45 7.54 24.31
N LEU A 51 4.20 7.68 23.20
CA LEU A 51 5.05 8.81 22.77
C LEU A 51 6.07 9.33 23.81
N LEU A 52 6.03 8.81 25.04
CA LEU A 52 6.82 9.23 26.20
C LEU A 52 8.06 8.36 26.38
N SER A 53 8.04 7.13 25.88
CA SER A 53 9.08 6.14 26.15
C SER A 53 10.39 6.36 25.39
N GLY A 54 10.50 7.34 24.48
CA GLY A 54 11.73 7.63 23.70
C GLY A 54 12.12 6.54 22.69
N ASP A 55 11.72 5.30 22.96
CA ASP A 55 11.74 4.18 22.05
C ASP A 55 10.57 4.28 21.06
N ARG A 56 10.89 4.31 19.77
CA ARG A 56 9.92 4.07 18.69
C ARG A 56 9.43 2.63 18.79
N ARG A 57 8.50 2.36 19.69
CA ARG A 57 7.96 1.01 19.89
C ARG A 57 7.12 0.64 18.68
N ARG A 58 7.67 -0.21 17.82
CA ARG A 58 6.87 -1.00 16.88
C ARG A 58 5.89 -1.84 17.70
N PRO A 59 4.65 -2.06 17.23
CA PRO A 59 3.70 -2.88 17.95
C PRO A 59 4.29 -4.27 18.18
N ALA A 60 4.22 -4.77 19.42
CA ALA A 60 4.72 -6.10 19.79
C ALA A 60 4.00 -7.23 19.02
N SER A 61 2.77 -6.97 18.55
CA SER A 61 2.01 -7.84 17.67
C SER A 61 1.13 -7.03 16.70
N TYR A 62 0.95 -7.54 15.49
CA TYR A 62 0.09 -6.95 14.45
C TYR A 62 -1.34 -7.53 14.49
N GLU A 63 -1.91 -7.65 15.69
CA GLU A 63 -3.26 -8.19 15.92
C GLU A 63 -4.29 -7.11 16.29
N LYS A 64 -3.87 -5.85 16.29
CA LYS A 64 -4.66 -4.69 16.69
C LYS A 64 -4.29 -3.50 15.82
N TRP A 65 -5.17 -2.50 15.79
CA TRP A 65 -4.82 -1.19 15.26
C TRP A 65 -3.81 -0.52 16.17
N TRP A 66 -2.76 0.06 15.59
CA TRP A 66 -1.75 0.82 16.31
C TRP A 66 -1.77 2.26 15.82
N ILE A 67 -2.08 3.19 16.72
CA ILE A 67 -2.13 4.63 16.41
C ILE A 67 -0.83 5.27 16.87
N THR A 68 -0.03 5.75 15.94
CA THR A 68 1.32 6.28 16.20
C THR A 68 1.59 7.53 15.36
N ARG A 69 2.81 8.05 15.47
CA ARG A 69 3.33 9.18 14.73
C ARG A 69 4.21 8.68 13.59
N ASP A 70 3.98 9.21 12.38
CA ASP A 70 5.02 9.23 11.36
C ASP A 70 5.75 10.59 11.38
N GLY A 71 7.08 10.54 11.49
CA GLY A 71 7.94 11.72 11.47
C GLY A 71 7.93 12.48 10.13
N SER A 72 7.53 11.83 9.04
CA SER A 72 7.43 12.44 7.70
C SER A 72 6.30 13.48 7.59
N LEU A 73 5.26 13.35 8.42
CA LEU A 73 4.04 14.15 8.33
C LEU A 73 4.18 15.57 8.89
N GLY A 74 5.28 15.87 9.59
CA GLY A 74 5.53 17.17 10.20
C GLY A 74 4.79 17.41 11.52
N THR A 75 4.75 18.66 11.95
CA THR A 75 4.09 19.10 13.20
C THR A 75 3.18 20.28 12.87
N TYR A 76 2.01 20.33 13.50
CA TYR A 76 0.98 21.34 13.26
C TYR A 76 0.53 21.94 14.60
N SER A 77 0.19 23.23 14.62
CA SER A 77 -0.32 23.90 15.82
C SER A 77 -1.81 23.64 16.06
N ASP A 78 -2.58 23.40 14.99
CA ASP A 78 -4.04 23.28 14.99
C ASP A 78 -4.55 21.90 14.55
N ALA A 79 -3.65 20.95 14.28
CA ALA A 79 -3.99 19.62 13.79
C ALA A 79 -3.10 18.53 14.40
N ILE A 80 -3.57 17.29 14.33
CA ILE A 80 -2.85 16.09 14.75
C ILE A 80 -2.42 15.33 13.49
N ALA A 81 -1.11 15.16 13.31
CA ALA A 81 -0.57 14.20 12.36
C ALA A 81 -0.54 12.81 13.01
N LEU A 82 -0.98 11.77 12.30
CA LEU A 82 -0.97 10.39 12.78
C LEU A 82 -0.74 9.40 11.65
N GLU A 83 -0.22 8.24 12.02
CA GLU A 83 -0.24 7.01 11.24
C GLU A 83 -1.08 5.97 12.00
N ALA A 84 -2.03 5.35 11.31
CA ALA A 84 -2.77 4.21 11.83
C ALA A 84 -2.34 2.95 11.09
N VAL A 85 -1.73 2.01 11.81
CA VAL A 85 -1.28 0.71 11.29
C VAL A 85 -2.33 -0.34 11.64
N SER A 86 -2.85 -1.04 10.63
CA SER A 86 -3.88 -2.04 10.83
C SER A 86 -3.34 -3.36 11.42
N PRO A 87 -4.21 -4.23 11.98
CA PRO A 87 -3.85 -5.62 12.14
C PRO A 87 -3.59 -6.29 10.78
N ILE A 88 -2.99 -7.49 10.80
CA ILE A 88 -2.88 -8.34 9.61
C ILE A 88 -4.24 -8.96 9.30
N PHE A 89 -4.77 -8.62 8.13
CA PHE A 89 -6.01 -9.16 7.58
C PHE A 89 -5.74 -10.32 6.62
N GLU A 90 -6.70 -11.25 6.53
CA GLU A 90 -6.76 -12.23 5.44
C GLU A 90 -7.65 -11.68 4.32
N VAL A 91 -7.16 -11.75 3.08
CA VAL A 91 -7.81 -11.14 1.89
C VAL A 91 -9.25 -11.62 1.69
N ARG A 92 -9.54 -12.89 2.03
CA ARG A 92 -10.85 -13.54 1.84
C ARG A 92 -11.76 -13.47 3.06
N ARG A 93 -11.35 -12.80 4.14
CA ARG A 93 -12.22 -12.55 5.31
C ARG A 93 -12.86 -11.16 5.22
N ASN A 94 -13.75 -10.85 6.16
CA ASN A 94 -14.51 -9.60 6.22
C ASN A 94 -13.67 -8.42 6.76
N TRP A 95 -12.50 -8.17 6.17
CA TRP A 95 -11.63 -7.05 6.54
C TRP A 95 -12.25 -5.69 6.21
N ASP A 96 -13.20 -5.63 5.29
CA ASP A 96 -13.86 -4.39 4.87
C ASP A 96 -14.75 -3.79 5.97
N ALA A 97 -15.33 -4.62 6.84
CA ALA A 97 -16.08 -4.18 8.01
C ALA A 97 -15.17 -3.52 9.07
N ASP A 98 -13.95 -4.04 9.26
CA ASP A 98 -12.94 -3.42 10.13
C ASP A 98 -12.51 -2.04 9.60
N ILE A 99 -12.37 -1.90 8.28
CA ILE A 99 -12.09 -0.61 7.65
C ILE A 99 -13.25 0.38 7.86
N ASP A 100 -14.51 -0.05 7.72
CA ASP A 100 -15.67 0.81 8.00
C ASP A 100 -15.68 1.27 9.45
N THR A 101 -15.40 0.33 10.36
CA THR A 101 -15.37 0.59 11.80
C THR A 101 -14.23 1.55 12.17
N PHE A 102 -13.07 1.42 11.52
CA PHE A 102 -11.96 2.36 11.66
C PHE A 102 -12.37 3.78 11.28
N TRP A 103 -12.98 3.96 10.10
CA TRP A 103 -13.41 5.28 9.65
C TRP A 103 -14.57 5.86 10.46
N ALA A 104 -15.45 5.02 11.00
CA ALA A 104 -16.47 5.45 11.96
C ALA A 104 -15.87 5.93 13.28
N ALA A 105 -14.77 5.30 13.76
CA ALA A 105 -14.03 5.77 14.93
C ALA A 105 -13.29 7.08 14.64
N MET A 106 -12.63 7.19 13.49
CA MET A 106 -11.98 8.44 13.03
C MET A 106 -12.95 9.61 13.03
N ARG A 107 -14.14 9.44 12.41
CA ARG A 107 -15.20 10.46 12.36
C ARG A 107 -15.77 10.84 13.73
N ALA A 108 -15.64 9.99 14.74
CA ALA A 108 -16.14 10.31 16.08
C ALA A 108 -15.18 11.19 16.88
N VAL A 109 -13.88 11.18 16.52
CA VAL A 109 -12.83 11.92 17.23
C VAL A 109 -12.42 13.17 16.45
N PHE A 110 -12.42 13.08 15.13
CA PHE A 110 -11.87 14.08 14.24
C PHE A 110 -12.82 14.45 13.09
N HIS A 111 -12.66 15.68 12.61
CA HIS A 111 -13.12 16.07 11.29
C HIS A 111 -12.43 15.22 10.20
N MET A 112 -13.03 15.21 9.01
CA MET A 112 -12.46 14.55 7.82
C MET A 112 -10.99 14.98 7.63
N PRO A 113 -10.05 14.05 7.36
CA PRO A 113 -8.65 14.41 7.20
C PRO A 113 -8.42 15.49 6.14
N ASP A 114 -7.34 16.24 6.29
CA ASP A 114 -6.95 17.28 5.36
C ASP A 114 -6.51 16.70 4.01
N ARG A 115 -6.61 17.52 2.95
CA ARG A 115 -6.00 17.20 1.65
C ARG A 115 -4.50 17.54 1.71
N ASN A 116 -3.74 16.77 2.47
CA ASN A 116 -2.31 16.97 2.65
C ASN A 116 -1.51 15.99 1.78
N THR A 117 -0.76 16.50 0.82
CA THR A 117 0.03 15.70 -0.14
C THR A 117 1.24 15.00 0.49
N ARG A 118 1.61 15.36 1.73
CA ARG A 118 2.57 14.60 2.54
C ARG A 118 2.01 13.27 3.01
N CYS A 119 0.69 13.15 3.14
CA CYS A 119 0.04 11.91 3.56
C CYS A 119 -0.10 10.92 2.40
N GLY A 120 0.23 9.67 2.69
CA GLY A 120 0.04 8.51 1.85
C GLY A 120 -0.76 7.40 2.51
N SER A 121 -0.72 6.25 1.84
CA SER A 121 -1.09 4.99 2.43
C SER A 121 -0.19 3.90 1.90
N HIS A 122 0.11 2.94 2.77
CA HIS A 122 0.93 1.79 2.43
C HIS A 122 0.11 0.51 2.55
N VAL A 123 0.29 -0.42 1.62
CA VAL A 123 -0.36 -1.74 1.67
C VAL A 123 0.72 -2.81 1.66
N HIS A 124 0.86 -3.52 2.76
CA HIS A 124 1.82 -4.61 2.92
C HIS A 124 1.15 -5.93 2.57
N ILE A 125 1.67 -6.69 1.61
CA ILE A 125 1.03 -7.90 1.09
C ILE A 125 1.97 -9.09 1.26
N ALA A 126 1.49 -10.19 1.83
CA ALA A 126 2.24 -11.44 2.06
C ALA A 126 1.43 -12.67 1.57
N PRO A 127 2.09 -13.82 1.30
CA PRO A 127 1.39 -15.04 0.86
C PRO A 127 0.61 -15.74 1.99
N GLY A 128 0.71 -15.21 3.21
CA GLY A 128 -0.01 -15.63 4.40
C GLY A 128 0.66 -15.12 5.66
N ARG A 129 -0.04 -15.23 6.80
CA ARG A 129 0.47 -14.78 8.09
C ARG A 129 1.77 -15.52 8.44
N GLY A 130 2.84 -14.77 8.68
CA GLY A 130 4.17 -15.30 8.99
C GLY A 130 4.87 -16.04 7.84
N LYS A 131 4.36 -15.94 6.60
CA LYS A 131 4.92 -16.61 5.42
C LYS A 131 5.64 -15.64 4.51
N HIS A 132 6.62 -16.15 3.77
CA HIS A 132 7.39 -15.40 2.77
C HIS A 132 7.06 -15.90 1.36
N PHE A 133 7.08 -14.99 0.38
CA PHE A 133 6.95 -15.39 -1.02
C PHE A 133 8.18 -16.20 -1.43
N ARG A 134 7.97 -17.25 -2.23
CA ARG A 134 9.07 -17.93 -2.91
C ARG A 134 9.78 -16.95 -3.85
N LEU A 135 11.09 -17.09 -4.00
CA LEU A 135 11.88 -16.24 -4.88
C LEU A 135 11.34 -16.23 -6.32
N ASP A 136 10.90 -17.37 -6.85
CA ASP A 136 10.30 -17.46 -8.20
C ASP A 136 9.05 -16.59 -8.33
N THR A 137 8.22 -16.54 -7.29
CA THR A 137 7.03 -15.66 -7.24
C THR A 137 7.44 -14.20 -7.14
N LEU A 138 8.45 -13.87 -6.33
CA LEU A 138 8.97 -12.52 -6.23
C LEU A 138 9.58 -12.03 -7.55
N LYS A 139 10.30 -12.87 -8.30
CA LYS A 139 10.80 -12.55 -9.65
C LYS A 139 9.66 -12.24 -10.61
N LYS A 140 8.56 -13.01 -10.53
CA LYS A 140 7.35 -12.75 -11.31
C LYS A 140 6.74 -11.39 -11.02
N MET A 141 6.55 -11.09 -9.74
CA MET A 141 6.05 -9.80 -9.29
C MET A 141 6.99 -8.66 -9.70
N ALA A 142 8.30 -8.80 -9.45
CA ALA A 142 9.33 -7.82 -9.78
C ALA A 142 9.30 -7.43 -11.27
N PHE A 143 9.29 -8.43 -12.16
CA PHE A 143 9.24 -8.18 -13.60
C PHE A 143 7.96 -7.43 -14.01
N GLY A 144 6.79 -7.90 -13.57
CA GLY A 144 5.54 -7.25 -13.91
C GLY A 144 5.41 -5.85 -13.32
N ILE A 145 5.89 -5.64 -12.08
CA ILE A 145 6.00 -4.30 -11.48
C ILE A 145 6.79 -3.37 -12.40
N VAL A 146 7.98 -3.77 -12.83
CA VAL A 146 8.85 -2.93 -13.67
C VAL A 146 8.25 -2.69 -15.06
N VAL A 147 7.73 -3.74 -15.70
CA VAL A 147 7.18 -3.67 -17.06
C VAL A 147 5.91 -2.81 -17.12
N PHE A 148 5.07 -2.89 -16.09
CA PHE A 148 3.82 -2.14 -16.03
C PHE A 148 3.92 -0.83 -15.26
N GLU A 149 5.11 -0.49 -14.75
CA GLU A 149 5.34 0.73 -13.98
C GLU A 149 4.83 2.01 -14.68
N PRO A 150 5.08 2.24 -15.99
CA PRO A 150 4.55 3.42 -16.68
C PRO A 150 3.02 3.49 -16.70
N LEU A 151 2.34 2.35 -16.67
CA LEU A 151 0.88 2.28 -16.63
C LEU A 151 0.35 2.49 -15.21
N VAL A 152 1.04 1.91 -14.21
CA VAL A 152 0.71 2.13 -12.79
C VAL A 152 0.85 3.60 -12.43
N LEU A 153 1.88 4.30 -12.92
CA LEU A 153 2.06 5.73 -12.69
C LEU A 153 0.88 6.57 -13.18
N GLN A 154 0.26 6.20 -14.31
CA GLN A 154 -0.95 6.87 -14.82
C GLN A 154 -2.19 6.57 -13.95
N MET A 155 -2.18 5.49 -13.17
CA MET A 155 -3.24 5.13 -12.22
C MET A 155 -3.01 5.72 -10.83
N LEU A 156 -1.85 6.31 -10.56
CA LEU A 156 -1.63 7.02 -9.30
C LEU A 156 -2.30 8.39 -9.34
N PRO A 157 -2.68 8.96 -8.18
CA PRO A 157 -2.98 10.38 -8.11
C PRO A 157 -1.77 11.18 -8.59
N GLU A 158 -2.00 12.27 -9.33
CA GLU A 158 -0.95 13.09 -9.95
C GLU A 158 0.16 13.47 -8.96
N TYR A 159 -0.21 13.91 -7.75
CA TYR A 159 0.74 14.31 -6.71
C TYR A 159 1.56 13.16 -6.10
N ARG A 160 1.21 11.90 -6.37
CA ARG A 160 1.97 10.71 -5.94
C ARG A 160 2.93 10.20 -7.02
N ALA A 161 2.66 10.48 -8.30
CA ALA A 161 3.43 9.93 -9.41
C ALA A 161 4.91 10.40 -9.42
N ASP A 162 5.20 11.62 -8.94
CA ASP A 162 6.56 12.17 -8.81
C ASP A 162 6.94 12.48 -7.35
N ASN A 163 6.33 11.76 -6.39
CA ASN A 163 6.64 11.98 -4.98
C ASN A 163 7.98 11.33 -4.59
N PRO A 164 8.90 12.07 -3.94
CA PRO A 164 10.24 11.55 -3.62
C PRO A 164 10.23 10.39 -2.63
N TYR A 165 9.14 10.17 -1.88
CA TYR A 165 8.98 9.08 -0.91
C TYR A 165 8.37 7.80 -1.51
N CYS A 166 7.91 7.83 -2.76
CA CYS A 166 7.41 6.67 -3.50
C CYS A 166 7.74 6.76 -4.99
N GLN A 167 9.04 6.80 -5.30
CA GLN A 167 9.54 6.92 -6.67
C GLN A 167 9.30 5.65 -7.50
N PRO A 168 9.26 5.75 -8.84
CA PRO A 168 9.37 4.58 -9.70
C PRO A 168 10.59 3.73 -9.31
N ASN A 169 10.41 2.41 -9.19
CA ASN A 169 11.49 1.45 -8.98
C ASN A 169 12.57 1.56 -10.06
N THR A 170 12.19 1.81 -11.33
CA THR A 170 13.16 2.00 -12.43
C THR A 170 14.02 3.27 -12.28
N ARG A 171 13.48 4.32 -11.65
CA ARG A 171 14.23 5.55 -11.35
C ARG A 171 15.15 5.39 -10.15
N ASN A 172 14.72 4.65 -9.14
CA ASN A 172 15.48 4.45 -7.90
C ASN A 172 16.62 3.42 -8.06
N SER A 173 16.47 2.44 -8.95
CA SER A 173 17.48 1.41 -9.23
C SER A 173 18.29 1.72 -10.47
N GLU A 174 19.60 1.95 -10.30
CA GLU A 174 20.56 2.14 -11.40
C GLU A 174 20.59 0.93 -12.35
N ARG A 175 20.42 -0.29 -11.82
CA ARG A 175 20.43 -1.53 -12.61
C ARG A 175 19.20 -1.62 -13.51
N LEU A 176 18.02 -1.27 -13.00
CA LEU A 176 16.79 -1.23 -13.81
C LEU A 176 16.82 -0.07 -14.81
N SER A 177 17.31 1.10 -14.39
CA SER A 177 17.48 2.25 -15.27
C SER A 177 18.40 1.94 -16.45
N ALA A 178 19.46 1.14 -16.25
CA ALA A 178 20.39 0.74 -17.29
C ALA A 178 19.72 -0.10 -18.41
N CYS A 179 18.63 -0.81 -18.10
CA CYS A 179 17.87 -1.57 -19.10
C CYS A 179 17.04 -0.68 -20.05
N ARG A 180 16.88 0.63 -19.76
CA ARG A 180 16.16 1.59 -20.61
C ARG A 180 14.76 1.12 -21.06
N GLY A 181 14.05 0.40 -20.19
CA GLY A 181 12.72 -0.15 -20.48
C GLY A 181 12.71 -1.37 -21.41
N ASN A 182 13.87 -1.91 -21.82
CA ASN A 182 13.96 -3.13 -22.62
C ASN A 182 13.52 -4.34 -21.79
N LYS A 183 12.37 -4.90 -22.15
CA LYS A 183 11.73 -6.01 -21.43
C LYS A 183 12.61 -7.26 -21.36
N ALA A 184 13.37 -7.58 -22.42
CA ALA A 184 14.25 -8.74 -22.42
C ALA A 184 15.43 -8.57 -21.45
N GLN A 185 16.05 -7.38 -21.44
CA GLN A 185 17.13 -7.06 -20.50
C GLN A 185 16.63 -7.05 -19.04
N ILE A 186 15.42 -6.54 -18.79
CA ILE A 186 14.80 -6.58 -17.46
C ILE A 186 14.55 -8.04 -17.02
N ALA A 187 14.03 -8.88 -17.91
CA ALA A 187 13.82 -10.29 -17.63
C ALA A 187 15.13 -11.00 -17.31
N GLU A 188 16.16 -10.81 -18.14
CA GLU A 188 17.50 -11.35 -17.94
C GLU A 188 18.07 -10.89 -16.59
N LEU A 189 18.06 -9.59 -16.32
CA LEU A 189 18.55 -9.02 -15.05
C LEU A 189 17.86 -9.64 -13.84
N ILE A 190 16.52 -9.70 -13.82
CA ILE A 190 15.76 -10.30 -12.71
C ILE A 190 16.03 -11.81 -12.58
N SER A 191 16.24 -12.50 -13.71
CA SER A 191 16.52 -13.94 -13.71
C SER A 191 17.82 -14.28 -12.96
N THR A 192 18.82 -13.39 -12.99
CA THR A 192 20.12 -13.57 -12.30
C THR A 192 20.04 -13.58 -10.77
N ALA A 193 18.96 -13.07 -10.17
CA ALA A 193 18.84 -13.01 -8.72
C ALA A 193 18.73 -14.42 -8.11
N SER A 194 19.72 -14.87 -7.35
CA SER A 194 19.70 -16.17 -6.66
C SER A 194 19.10 -16.12 -5.26
N THR A 195 18.87 -14.91 -4.71
CA THR A 195 18.34 -14.69 -3.35
C THR A 195 17.38 -13.50 -3.31
N CYS A 196 16.56 -13.40 -2.26
CA CYS A 196 15.71 -12.22 -2.02
C CYS A 196 16.55 -10.94 -1.83
N ILE A 197 17.74 -11.05 -1.25
CA ILE A 197 18.69 -9.92 -1.09
C ILE A 197 19.13 -9.41 -2.46
N ALA A 198 19.54 -10.31 -3.36
CA ALA A 198 19.94 -9.95 -4.71
C ALA A 198 18.78 -9.33 -5.50
N LEU A 199 17.57 -9.89 -5.38
CA LEU A 199 16.38 -9.34 -6.03
C LEU A 199 16.02 -7.95 -5.50
N ARG A 200 16.03 -7.74 -4.18
CA ARG A 200 15.82 -6.40 -3.58
C ARG A 200 16.86 -5.41 -4.13
N GLY A 201 18.13 -5.80 -4.19
CA GLY A 201 19.20 -4.96 -4.73
C GLY A 201 19.04 -4.63 -6.23
N ILE A 202 18.29 -5.44 -6.99
CA ILE A 202 17.87 -5.09 -8.35
C ILE A 202 16.71 -4.11 -8.32
N MET A 203 15.72 -4.31 -7.44
CA MET A 203 14.46 -3.56 -7.47
C MET A 203 14.55 -2.14 -6.93
N GLN A 204 15.51 -1.84 -6.05
CA GLN A 204 15.61 -0.55 -5.38
C GLN A 204 16.98 -0.32 -4.71
N LYS A 205 17.36 0.96 -4.62
CA LYS A 205 18.50 1.46 -3.82
C LYS A 205 18.09 1.65 -2.36
N ASP A 206 16.96 2.30 -2.12
CA ASP A 206 16.42 2.59 -0.78
C ASP A 206 14.93 2.22 -0.69
N ARG A 207 14.25 2.62 0.39
CA ARG A 207 12.85 2.26 0.62
C ARG A 207 11.84 3.16 -0.11
N TYR A 208 12.28 4.29 -0.66
CA TYR A 208 11.41 5.35 -1.20
C TYR A 208 10.94 5.04 -2.62
N VAL A 209 10.38 3.85 -2.81
CA VAL A 209 9.87 3.33 -4.09
C VAL A 209 8.38 2.99 -4.00
N ILE A 210 7.69 2.95 -5.14
CA ILE A 210 6.27 2.56 -5.23
C ILE A 210 6.07 1.13 -4.72
N TRP A 211 6.94 0.19 -5.10
CA TRP A 211 6.89 -1.18 -4.62
C TRP A 211 8.18 -1.51 -3.87
N ASN A 212 8.08 -1.51 -2.54
CA ASN A 212 9.20 -1.75 -1.64
C ASN A 212 9.34 -3.24 -1.28
N PHE A 213 10.54 -3.78 -1.57
CA PHE A 213 10.96 -5.16 -1.35
C PHE A 213 11.77 -5.36 -0.05
N ASP A 214 12.05 -4.32 0.74
CA ASP A 214 12.82 -4.45 2.00
C ASP A 214 12.24 -5.50 2.95
N ASN A 215 10.91 -5.58 2.98
CA ASN A 215 10.19 -6.50 3.85
C ASN A 215 10.21 -7.95 3.35
N THR A 216 10.76 -8.23 2.16
CA THR A 216 10.95 -9.59 1.60
C THR A 216 12.26 -10.23 2.04
N LEU A 217 13.14 -9.48 2.72
CA LEU A 217 14.43 -9.98 3.17
C LEU A 217 14.27 -11.01 4.31
N PRO A 218 15.28 -11.89 4.53
CA PRO A 218 15.29 -12.79 5.67
C PRO A 218 15.08 -12.04 7.00
N ASN A 219 14.35 -12.66 7.93
CA ASN A 219 14.02 -12.09 9.24
C ASN A 219 13.15 -10.81 9.22
N LYS A 220 12.52 -10.50 8.08
CA LYS A 220 11.49 -9.44 7.96
C LYS A 220 10.08 -10.06 7.83
N SER A 221 9.08 -9.20 7.68
CA SER A 221 7.66 -9.59 7.67
C SER A 221 7.25 -10.47 6.49
N GLY A 222 8.05 -10.54 5.42
CA GLY A 222 7.76 -11.29 4.20
C GLY A 222 6.89 -10.56 3.19
N THR A 223 6.61 -9.27 3.41
CA THR A 223 5.67 -8.52 2.60
C THR A 223 6.35 -7.80 1.44
N ILE A 224 5.63 -7.59 0.34
CA ILE A 224 5.89 -6.47 -0.58
C ILE A 224 5.00 -5.30 -0.13
N GLU A 225 5.58 -4.11 -0.03
CA GLU A 225 4.88 -2.91 0.41
C GLU A 225 4.59 -2.00 -0.79
N PHE A 226 3.30 -1.78 -1.07
CA PHE A 226 2.86 -0.75 -2.00
C PHE A 226 2.81 0.60 -1.32
N ARG A 227 3.57 1.58 -1.82
CA ARG A 227 3.65 2.94 -1.28
C ARG A 227 3.06 4.00 -2.21
N GLY A 228 2.45 3.61 -3.33
CA GLY A 228 1.82 4.56 -4.27
C GLY A 228 0.46 5.11 -3.80
N GLY A 229 -0.05 4.63 -2.66
CA GLY A 229 -1.38 4.97 -2.16
C GLY A 229 -1.55 6.45 -1.84
N ARG A 230 -2.77 6.96 -2.03
CA ARG A 230 -3.13 8.35 -1.77
C ARG A 230 -3.26 8.66 -0.27
N MET A 231 -3.52 9.94 0.02
CA MET A 231 -4.07 10.38 1.31
C MET A 231 -5.51 9.86 1.43
N LEU A 232 -5.74 8.95 2.36
CA LEU A 232 -7.02 8.30 2.54
C LEU A 232 -7.96 9.20 3.36
N ARG A 233 -9.21 9.31 2.89
CA ARG A 233 -10.24 10.19 3.46
C ARG A 233 -11.56 9.45 3.41
N GLY A 234 -11.67 8.38 4.20
CA GLY A 234 -12.84 7.50 4.26
C GLY A 234 -12.62 6.07 3.77
N GLU A 235 -13.59 5.24 4.14
CA GLU A 235 -13.66 3.80 3.94
C GLU A 235 -13.62 3.40 2.46
N ILE A 236 -14.39 4.07 1.61
CA ILE A 236 -14.49 3.75 0.18
C ILE A 236 -13.11 3.85 -0.49
N ARG A 237 -12.39 4.95 -0.28
CA ARG A 237 -11.05 5.16 -0.85
C ARG A 237 -10.04 4.18 -0.26
N THR A 238 -10.16 3.85 1.01
CA THR A 238 -9.26 2.90 1.68
C THR A 238 -9.40 1.51 1.08
N LYS A 239 -10.63 1.00 0.97
CA LYS A 239 -10.91 -0.31 0.35
C LYS A 239 -10.47 -0.38 -1.11
N ARG A 240 -10.64 0.71 -1.86
CA ARG A 240 -10.17 0.84 -3.25
C ARG A 240 -8.67 0.60 -3.38
N TRP A 241 -7.85 1.31 -2.61
CA TRP A 241 -6.39 1.23 -2.71
C TRP A 241 -5.82 -0.07 -2.17
N ILE A 242 -6.41 -0.62 -1.10
CA ILE A 242 -6.11 -1.98 -0.63
C ILE A 242 -6.36 -3.00 -1.75
N THR A 243 -7.57 -2.96 -2.33
CA THR A 243 -7.97 -3.90 -3.38
C THR A 243 -7.11 -3.78 -4.62
N PHE A 244 -6.81 -2.56 -5.05
CA PHE A 244 -5.92 -2.29 -6.19
C PHE A 244 -4.54 -2.91 -5.97
N ALA A 245 -3.89 -2.64 -4.85
CA ALA A 245 -2.54 -3.14 -4.58
C ALA A 245 -2.49 -4.68 -4.57
N ILE A 246 -3.43 -5.33 -3.88
CA ILE A 246 -3.53 -6.80 -3.83
C ILE A 246 -3.75 -7.38 -5.23
N CYS A 247 -4.75 -6.87 -5.94
CA CYS A 247 -5.16 -7.44 -7.22
C CYS A 247 -4.18 -7.13 -8.34
N PHE A 248 -3.42 -6.03 -8.27
CA PHE A 248 -2.31 -5.75 -9.16
C PHE A 248 -1.19 -6.79 -9.00
N LEU A 249 -0.75 -7.09 -7.77
CA LEU A 249 0.28 -8.12 -7.56
C LEU A 249 -0.17 -9.50 -8.05
N ARG A 250 -1.46 -9.83 -7.92
CA ARG A 250 -2.01 -11.06 -8.51
C ARG A 250 -1.99 -11.00 -10.03
N ALA A 251 -2.43 -9.90 -10.61
CA ALA A 251 -2.51 -9.73 -12.06
C ALA A 251 -1.14 -9.93 -12.70
N VAL A 252 -0.08 -9.35 -12.13
CA VAL A 252 1.28 -9.51 -12.67
C VAL A 252 1.84 -10.93 -12.53
N VAL A 253 1.46 -11.68 -11.49
CA VAL A 253 1.82 -13.09 -11.37
C VAL A 253 1.11 -13.94 -12.43
N GLU A 254 -0.15 -13.63 -12.72
CA GLU A 254 -0.98 -14.35 -13.70
C GLU A 254 -0.62 -14.02 -15.15
N ILE A 255 -0.22 -12.78 -15.46
CA ILE A 255 0.15 -12.35 -16.82
C ILE A 255 1.36 -13.13 -17.37
N ASN A 256 2.19 -13.74 -16.52
CA ASN A 256 3.19 -14.79 -16.83
C ASN A 256 3.85 -14.77 -18.22
N ASP A 257 4.62 -13.72 -18.52
CA ASP A 257 5.39 -13.61 -19.77
C ASP A 257 6.92 -13.79 -19.60
N ILE A 258 7.41 -14.01 -18.38
CA ILE A 258 8.86 -14.21 -18.10
C ILE A 258 9.42 -15.47 -18.78
N LEU A 259 8.54 -16.42 -19.11
CA LEU A 259 8.89 -17.68 -19.76
C LEU A 259 8.49 -17.74 -21.23
N ARG A 260 7.83 -16.70 -21.76
CA ARG A 260 7.48 -16.61 -23.18
C ARG A 260 8.50 -15.72 -23.89
N SER A 261 9.76 -16.14 -23.84
CA SER A 261 10.81 -15.64 -24.72
C SER A 261 10.36 -15.81 -26.17
N GLY A 262 9.81 -14.74 -26.78
CA GLY A 262 9.49 -14.70 -28.21
C GLY A 262 8.08 -14.23 -28.59
N HIS A 263 7.12 -14.13 -27.67
CA HIS A 263 5.81 -13.55 -27.96
C HIS A 263 5.67 -12.23 -27.20
N GLY A 264 5.63 -11.13 -27.96
CA GLY A 264 5.52 -9.79 -27.37
C GLY A 264 4.32 -9.70 -26.43
N LEU A 265 4.57 -9.30 -25.18
CA LEU A 265 3.54 -8.78 -24.28
C LEU A 265 2.60 -7.87 -25.09
N PRO A 266 1.27 -8.06 -25.03
CA PRO A 266 0.32 -7.17 -25.69
C PRO A 266 0.67 -5.70 -25.41
N SER A 267 0.36 -4.79 -26.33
CA SER A 267 0.44 -3.36 -25.99
C SER A 267 -0.66 -3.07 -24.97
N TRP A 268 -0.28 -3.01 -23.69
CA TRP A 268 -1.21 -2.75 -22.60
C TRP A 268 -1.45 -1.24 -22.48
N THR A 269 -2.71 -0.84 -22.47
CA THR A 269 -3.13 0.49 -22.03
C THR A 269 -3.32 0.48 -20.51
N PRO A 270 -3.36 1.65 -19.83
CA PRO A 270 -3.71 1.71 -18.42
C PRO A 270 -5.08 1.06 -18.17
N GLN A 271 -6.08 1.33 -19.01
CA GLN A 271 -7.40 0.74 -18.85
C GLN A 271 -7.36 -0.79 -18.97
N ALA A 272 -6.62 -1.36 -19.93
CA ALA A 272 -6.49 -2.80 -20.08
C ALA A 272 -5.85 -3.44 -18.83
N LEU A 273 -4.79 -2.85 -18.28
CA LEU A 273 -4.15 -3.33 -17.05
C LEU A 273 -5.13 -3.25 -15.87
N TYR A 274 -5.88 -2.15 -15.75
CA TYR A 274 -6.88 -1.99 -14.71
C TYR A 274 -8.03 -3.01 -14.83
N ASP A 275 -8.44 -3.37 -16.06
CA ASP A 275 -9.43 -4.42 -16.27
C ASP A 275 -8.92 -5.80 -15.87
N LYS A 276 -7.60 -6.06 -16.02
CA LYS A 276 -6.96 -7.27 -15.46
C LYS A 276 -6.94 -7.25 -13.94
N VAL A 277 -6.68 -6.11 -13.31
CA VAL A 277 -6.81 -5.93 -11.85
C VAL A 277 -8.24 -6.23 -11.40
N LYS A 278 -9.26 -5.75 -12.13
CA LYS A 278 -10.67 -6.06 -11.84
C LYS A 278 -11.01 -7.53 -12.04
N GLU A 279 -10.40 -8.22 -13.00
CA GLU A 279 -10.54 -9.67 -13.16
C GLU A 279 -10.04 -10.42 -11.93
N GLU A 280 -8.86 -10.07 -11.41
CA GLU A 280 -8.33 -10.65 -10.17
C GLU A 280 -9.19 -10.30 -8.96
N ALA A 281 -9.75 -9.09 -8.91
CA ALA A 281 -10.68 -8.70 -7.85
C ALA A 281 -11.94 -9.57 -7.85
N ARG A 282 -12.50 -9.89 -9.03
CA ARG A 282 -13.66 -10.82 -9.14
C ARG A 282 -13.33 -12.22 -8.62
N LYS A 283 -12.13 -12.74 -8.92
CA LYS A 283 -11.65 -14.06 -8.39
C LYS A 283 -11.51 -14.08 -6.87
N LEU A 284 -11.43 -12.92 -6.23
CA LEU A 284 -11.34 -12.73 -4.78
C LEU A 284 -12.63 -12.17 -4.16
N SER A 285 -13.68 -11.93 -4.95
CA SER A 285 -14.91 -11.25 -4.52
C SER A 285 -14.68 -9.86 -3.91
N LEU A 286 -13.68 -9.14 -4.43
CA LEU A 286 -13.31 -7.76 -4.03
C LEU A 286 -13.69 -6.70 -5.07
N ASP A 287 -14.24 -7.11 -6.22
CA ASP A 287 -14.55 -6.22 -7.34
C ASP A 287 -15.52 -5.09 -6.97
N ARG A 288 -16.42 -5.33 -6.00
CA ARG A 288 -17.31 -4.31 -5.42
C ARG A 288 -16.56 -3.09 -4.86
N HIS A 289 -15.29 -3.24 -4.50
CA HIS A 289 -14.48 -2.15 -3.96
C HIS A 289 -13.82 -1.30 -5.04
N LEU A 290 -13.65 -1.82 -6.25
CA LEU A 290 -13.00 -1.10 -7.34
C LEU A 290 -14.02 -0.29 -8.15
N PRO A 291 -13.75 1.00 -8.46
CA PRO A 291 -14.60 1.75 -9.36
C PRO A 291 -14.50 1.21 -10.80
N ALA A 292 -15.45 1.60 -11.63
CA ALA A 292 -15.53 1.16 -13.02
C ALA A 292 -14.26 1.48 -13.83
N SER A 293 -13.67 2.67 -13.63
CA SER A 293 -12.47 3.16 -14.31
C SER A 293 -11.39 3.59 -13.33
N TYR A 294 -10.12 3.46 -13.73
CA TYR A 294 -8.98 3.96 -12.96
C TYR A 294 -8.98 5.49 -12.82
N LEU A 295 -9.66 6.22 -13.72
CA LEU A 295 -9.83 7.68 -13.62
C LEU A 295 -10.63 8.09 -12.37
N VAL A 296 -11.50 7.20 -11.88
CA VAL A 296 -12.22 7.39 -10.60
C VAL A 296 -11.35 6.95 -9.42
N LEU A 297 -10.45 5.99 -9.61
CA LEU A 297 -9.50 5.53 -8.59
C LEU A 297 -8.48 6.63 -8.26
N ASN A 298 -7.90 7.25 -9.30
CA ASN A 298 -6.91 8.32 -9.19
C ASN A 298 -7.52 9.73 -9.07
N GLU A 299 -8.85 9.84 -9.23
CA GLU A 299 -9.65 11.07 -9.20
C GLU A 299 -9.46 12.06 -10.36
N SER A 300 -8.82 11.64 -11.46
CA SER A 300 -8.71 12.47 -12.67
C SER A 300 -10.04 12.67 -13.39
N SER A 301 -11.09 11.92 -13.05
CA SER A 301 -12.45 12.12 -13.57
C SER A 301 -13.28 13.18 -12.82
N SER A 302 -12.74 13.82 -11.78
CA SER A 302 -13.48 14.88 -11.09
C SER A 302 -13.41 16.15 -11.93
N PRO A 303 -14.52 16.90 -12.12
CA PRO A 303 -14.42 18.24 -12.68
C PRO A 303 -13.44 19.02 -11.79
N ARG A 304 -12.45 19.67 -12.41
CA ARG A 304 -11.60 20.66 -11.72
C ARG A 304 -12.59 21.61 -11.04
N SER A 305 -12.61 21.64 -9.71
CA SER A 305 -13.32 22.69 -9.02
C SER A 305 -12.75 24.02 -9.52
N PRO A 306 -13.61 24.97 -9.92
CA PRO A 306 -13.14 26.28 -10.37
C PRO A 306 -12.28 26.96 -9.30
#